data_AF-A0A349B6Q6-F1
#
_entry.id   AF-A0A349B6Q6-F1
#
_cell.length_a   1.000
_cell.length_b   1.000
_cell.length_c   1.000
_cell.angle_alpha   90.00
_cell.angle_beta   90.00
_cell.angle_gamma   90.00
#
_symmetry.space_group_name_H-M   'P 1'
#
loop_
_entity.id
_entity.type
_entity.pdbx_description
1 polymer ?
#
loop_
_entity_poly.entity_id
_entity_poly.type
_entity_poly.pdbx_seq_one_letter_code
_entity_poly.pdbx_strand_id
1 'polypeptide(L)'
;PPAADAGPRVRARHYLWWVQVMLATALLCGLLVMGLGGRLAMRLLGATAGDAAQGRITEADEVVGEITVGGTIGFIVFIGLLSGLVMTLLWFAVRRFLPARWIGGLVFGAALLVVFGTRMEPLRPGNEDFDLVGPWWLAITAFTALALGFGISLAAVSARVSRWLPLIGRGRRSLAYVSLLVLVLLFPFGLAALIGGLAYVFAGRAVERGRAWLTGPAGLRAVRLAIGAIVLVAAPGFVIAIGDLVGRGP
;
A
#
# COMPACT_ATOMS: atom_id res chain seq x y z
N PRO A 1 -23.47 5.15 2.98
CA PRO A 1 -23.48 4.31 4.21
C PRO A 1 -24.93 4.03 4.60
N PRO A 2 -25.25 2.86 5.18
CA PRO A 2 -26.58 2.62 5.71
C PRO A 2 -26.93 3.63 6.81
N ALA A 3 -28.21 3.98 6.92
CA ALA A 3 -28.71 4.84 7.99
C ALA A 3 -28.57 4.16 9.37
N ALA A 4 -28.58 4.95 10.44
CA ALA A 4 -28.32 4.50 11.81
C ALA A 4 -29.30 3.41 12.29
N ASP A 5 -30.51 3.43 11.73
CA ASP A 5 -31.62 2.51 11.94
C ASP A 5 -31.58 1.26 11.04
N ALA A 6 -30.64 1.18 10.08
CA ALA A 6 -30.55 0.04 9.19
C ALA A 6 -30.34 -1.26 9.97
N GLY A 7 -31.04 -2.33 9.57
CA GLY A 7 -30.92 -3.62 10.23
C GLY A 7 -29.49 -4.21 10.16
N PRO A 8 -29.09 -5.10 11.10
CA PRO A 8 -27.77 -5.73 11.14
C PRO A 8 -27.32 -6.35 9.82
N ARG A 9 -28.25 -6.95 9.07
CA ARG A 9 -28.00 -7.56 7.75
C ARG A 9 -27.54 -6.54 6.70
N VAL A 10 -28.10 -5.33 6.72
CA VAL A 10 -27.71 -4.26 5.77
C VAL A 10 -26.32 -3.74 6.12
N ARG A 11 -26.03 -3.55 7.41
CA ARG A 11 -24.68 -3.18 7.90
C ARG A 11 -23.64 -4.23 7.51
N ALA A 12 -23.93 -5.52 7.72
CA ALA A 12 -23.02 -6.61 7.37
C ALA A 12 -22.74 -6.66 5.86
N ARG A 13 -23.76 -6.54 5.00
CA ARG A 13 -23.58 -6.52 3.54
C ARG A 13 -22.73 -5.32 3.09
N HIS A 14 -22.96 -4.14 3.67
CA HIS A 14 -22.17 -2.95 3.36
C HIS A 14 -20.72 -3.07 3.86
N TYR A 15 -20.51 -3.66 5.03
CA TYR A 15 -19.17 -3.95 5.56
C TYR A 15 -18.39 -4.90 4.66
N LEU A 16 -18.98 -6.06 4.34
CA LEU A 16 -18.37 -7.05 3.46
C LEU A 16 -18.10 -6.49 2.07
N TRP A 17 -18.96 -5.62 1.55
CA TRP A 17 -18.72 -4.92 0.29
C TRP A 17 -17.48 -4.02 0.35
N TRP A 18 -17.28 -3.25 1.43
CA TRP A 18 -16.08 -2.43 1.58
C TRP A 18 -14.81 -3.27 1.75
N VAL A 19 -14.87 -4.33 2.55
CA VAL A 19 -13.77 -5.31 2.66
C VAL A 19 -13.39 -5.83 1.28
N GLN A 20 -14.37 -6.13 0.44
CA GLN A 20 -14.15 -6.59 -0.91
C GLN A 20 -13.50 -5.56 -1.83
N VAL A 21 -13.97 -4.32 -1.79
CA VAL A 21 -13.34 -3.23 -2.53
C VAL A 21 -11.88 -3.07 -2.10
N MET A 22 -11.59 -3.15 -0.79
CA MET A 22 -10.24 -3.06 -0.25
C MET A 22 -9.37 -4.21 -0.71
N LEU A 23 -9.83 -5.45 -0.61
CA LEU A 23 -9.06 -6.63 -1.03
C LEU A 23 -8.77 -6.63 -2.53
N ALA A 24 -9.78 -6.35 -3.36
CA ALA A 24 -9.58 -6.28 -4.81
C ALA A 24 -8.60 -5.15 -5.18
N THR A 25 -8.67 -4.00 -4.50
CA THR A 25 -7.71 -2.90 -4.70
C THR A 25 -6.31 -3.34 -4.27
N ALA A 26 -6.18 -3.95 -3.09
CA ALA A 26 -4.90 -4.43 -2.55
C ALA A 26 -4.25 -5.48 -3.45
N LEU A 27 -5.03 -6.43 -3.97
CA LEU A 27 -4.54 -7.45 -4.89
C LEU A 27 -4.05 -6.83 -6.20
N LEU A 28 -4.85 -5.96 -6.82
CA LEU A 28 -4.47 -5.35 -8.08
C LEU A 28 -3.24 -4.43 -7.93
N CYS A 29 -3.24 -3.52 -6.97
CA CYS A 29 -2.13 -2.59 -6.78
C CYS A 29 -0.90 -3.27 -6.19
N GLY A 30 -1.10 -4.19 -5.24
CA GLY A 30 -0.02 -4.97 -4.62
C GLY A 30 0.68 -5.88 -5.62
N LEU A 31 -0.08 -6.63 -6.43
CA LEU A 31 0.49 -7.49 -7.46
C LEU A 31 1.17 -6.70 -8.57
N LEU A 32 0.46 -5.74 -9.17
CA LEU A 32 0.93 -5.10 -10.41
C LEU A 32 1.98 -4.03 -10.16
N VAL A 33 1.81 -3.21 -9.13
CA VAL A 33 2.70 -2.06 -8.90
C VAL A 33 3.79 -2.42 -7.92
N MET A 34 3.46 -2.88 -6.71
CA MET A 34 4.47 -3.24 -5.71
C MET A 34 5.25 -4.51 -6.10
N GLY A 35 4.55 -5.56 -6.54
CA GLY A 35 5.16 -6.84 -6.92
C GLY A 35 5.89 -6.76 -8.27
N LEU A 36 5.14 -6.70 -9.37
CA LEU A 36 5.72 -6.70 -10.71
C LEU A 36 6.50 -5.41 -11.00
N GLY A 37 5.99 -4.25 -10.60
CA GLY A 37 6.71 -2.98 -10.74
C GLY A 37 7.99 -2.92 -9.89
N GLY A 38 7.97 -3.47 -8.67
CA GLY A 38 9.17 -3.60 -7.84
C GLY A 38 10.22 -4.51 -8.49
N ARG A 39 9.80 -5.67 -9.02
CA ARG A 39 10.70 -6.57 -9.77
C ARG A 39 11.26 -5.91 -11.03
N LEU A 40 10.45 -5.12 -11.74
CA LEU A 40 10.93 -4.36 -12.89
C LEU A 40 11.97 -3.32 -12.49
N ALA A 41 11.74 -2.58 -11.39
CA ALA A 41 12.70 -1.60 -10.87
C ALA A 41 14.02 -2.28 -10.47
N MET A 42 13.97 -3.40 -9.76
CA MET A 42 15.17 -4.18 -9.41
C MET A 42 15.92 -4.68 -10.65
N ARG A 43 15.19 -5.13 -11.67
CA ARG A 43 15.81 -5.62 -12.91
C ARG A 43 16.42 -4.49 -13.72
N LEU A 44 15.79 -3.33 -13.75
CA LEU A 44 16.35 -2.12 -14.35
C LEU A 44 17.68 -1.76 -13.67
N LEU A 45 17.72 -1.76 -12.33
CA LEU A 45 18.93 -1.47 -11.58
C LEU A 45 20.03 -2.51 -11.81
N GLY A 46 19.69 -3.80 -11.74
CA GLY A 46 20.64 -4.89 -12.00
C GLY A 46 21.22 -4.84 -13.41
N ALA A 47 20.42 -4.49 -14.42
CA ALA A 47 20.91 -4.34 -15.81
C ALA A 47 21.85 -3.14 -15.99
N THR A 48 21.79 -2.14 -15.10
CA THR A 48 22.64 -0.94 -15.13
C THR A 48 23.80 -0.96 -14.13
N ALA A 49 23.92 -2.03 -13.32
CA ALA A 49 24.90 -2.15 -12.24
C ALA A 49 26.34 -2.44 -12.72
N GLY A 50 26.54 -2.66 -14.02
CA GLY A 50 27.84 -3.03 -14.59
C GLY A 50 28.22 -4.49 -14.33
N ASP A 51 29.32 -4.92 -14.96
CA ASP A 51 29.74 -6.33 -14.96
C ASP A 51 30.22 -6.81 -13.58
N ALA A 52 30.81 -5.91 -12.78
CA ALA A 52 31.34 -6.22 -11.44
C ALA A 52 30.24 -6.58 -10.41
N ALA A 53 28.99 -6.16 -10.66
CA ALA A 53 27.86 -6.46 -9.80
C ALA A 53 27.15 -7.76 -10.16
N GLN A 54 27.31 -8.25 -11.40
CA GLN A 54 26.61 -9.45 -11.86
C GLN A 54 27.11 -10.69 -11.12
N GLY A 55 26.17 -11.57 -10.73
CA GLY A 55 26.50 -12.80 -10.01
C GLY A 55 26.82 -12.62 -8.53
N ARG A 56 26.80 -11.39 -8.00
CA ARG A 56 26.93 -11.16 -6.54
C ARG A 56 25.61 -11.45 -5.84
N ILE A 57 25.71 -11.84 -4.57
CA ILE A 57 24.57 -12.14 -3.70
C ILE A 57 24.18 -10.84 -2.96
N THR A 58 22.89 -10.50 -3.01
CA THR A 58 22.30 -9.37 -2.26
C THR A 58 21.99 -9.77 -0.82
N GLU A 59 21.70 -8.81 0.06
CA GLU A 59 21.22 -9.08 1.42
C GLU A 59 19.96 -9.97 1.47
N ALA A 60 19.15 -9.95 0.41
CA ALA A 60 17.97 -10.79 0.27
C ALA A 60 18.26 -12.24 -0.17
N ASP A 61 19.54 -12.66 -0.20
CA ASP A 61 19.99 -13.98 -0.68
C ASP A 61 19.60 -14.26 -2.15
N GLU A 62 19.55 -13.20 -2.96
CA GLU A 62 19.25 -13.26 -4.40
C GLU A 62 20.51 -12.91 -5.21
N VAL A 63 20.65 -13.53 -6.38
CA VAL A 63 21.80 -13.30 -7.27
C VAL A 63 21.48 -12.18 -8.25
N VAL A 64 22.32 -11.14 -8.29
CA VAL A 64 22.17 -10.01 -9.22
C VAL A 64 22.28 -10.50 -10.66
N GLY A 65 21.24 -10.22 -11.47
CA GLY A 65 21.14 -10.59 -12.88
C GLY A 65 20.33 -11.87 -13.14
N GLU A 66 20.14 -12.71 -12.13
CA GLU A 66 19.40 -13.96 -12.25
C GLU A 66 17.90 -13.78 -12.00
N ILE A 67 17.05 -14.48 -12.76
CA ILE A 67 15.61 -14.58 -12.45
C ILE A 67 15.36 -15.96 -11.85
N THR A 68 15.16 -15.98 -10.53
CA THR A 68 14.66 -17.18 -9.86
C THR A 68 13.12 -17.14 -9.81
N VAL A 69 12.48 -18.27 -10.10
CA VAL A 69 11.02 -18.40 -9.97
C VAL A 69 10.62 -18.28 -8.50
N GLY A 70 11.39 -18.90 -7.61
CA GLY A 70 11.19 -18.86 -6.16
C GLY A 70 11.27 -17.44 -5.62
N GLY A 71 12.32 -16.71 -5.95
CA GLY A 71 12.48 -15.31 -5.57
C GLY A 71 11.35 -14.45 -6.10
N THR A 72 11.00 -14.58 -7.38
CA THR A 72 9.93 -13.78 -8.00
C THR A 72 8.59 -13.99 -7.29
N ILE A 73 8.21 -15.24 -7.04
CA ILE A 73 6.98 -15.58 -6.32
C ILE A 73 7.05 -15.05 -4.88
N GLY A 74 8.16 -15.29 -4.17
CA GLY A 74 8.37 -14.81 -2.80
C GLY A 74 8.19 -13.29 -2.70
N PHE A 75 8.85 -12.54 -3.58
CA PHE A 75 8.75 -11.08 -3.62
C PHE A 75 7.31 -10.60 -3.91
N ILE A 76 6.63 -11.21 -4.88
CA ILE A 76 5.24 -10.87 -5.20
C ILE A 76 4.33 -11.13 -3.99
N VAL A 77 4.50 -12.25 -3.29
CA VAL A 77 3.65 -12.62 -2.16
C VAL A 77 3.94 -11.74 -0.93
N PHE A 78 5.19 -11.63 -0.51
CA PHE A 78 5.57 -10.93 0.73
C PHE A 78 5.69 -9.42 0.57
N ILE A 79 6.28 -8.93 -0.53
CA ILE A 79 6.42 -7.49 -0.75
C ILE A 79 5.20 -6.96 -1.50
N GLY A 80 4.78 -7.63 -2.58
CA GLY A 80 3.63 -7.19 -3.39
C GLY A 80 2.30 -7.26 -2.64
N LEU A 81 1.83 -8.47 -2.33
CA LEU A 81 0.49 -8.69 -1.78
C LEU A 81 0.36 -8.21 -0.33
N LEU A 82 1.26 -8.63 0.57
CA LEU A 82 1.16 -8.31 1.99
C LEU A 82 1.30 -6.79 2.24
N SER A 83 2.33 -6.15 1.68
CA SER A 83 2.47 -4.70 1.81
C SER A 83 1.37 -3.96 1.06
N GLY A 84 0.94 -4.46 -0.12
CA GLY A 84 -0.21 -3.93 -0.84
C GLY A 84 -1.50 -3.90 0.00
N LEU A 85 -1.73 -4.94 0.81
CA LEU A 85 -2.85 -5.02 1.74
C LEU A 85 -2.74 -3.98 2.85
N VAL A 86 -1.59 -3.90 3.52
CA VAL A 86 -1.35 -2.93 4.60
C VAL A 86 -1.49 -1.49 4.09
N MET A 87 -0.89 -1.18 2.94
CA MET A 87 -0.94 0.17 2.38
C MET A 87 -2.33 0.53 1.86
N THR A 88 -3.10 -0.44 1.35
CA THR A 88 -4.50 -0.21 1.00
C THR A 88 -5.35 0.07 2.23
N LEU A 89 -5.10 -0.62 3.34
CA LEU A 89 -5.78 -0.34 4.61
C LEU A 89 -5.51 1.11 5.06
N LEU A 90 -4.23 1.52 5.04
CA LEU A 90 -3.83 2.90 5.34
C LEU A 90 -4.51 3.90 4.40
N TRP A 91 -4.51 3.64 3.09
CA TRP A 91 -5.20 4.48 2.11
C TRP A 91 -6.67 4.66 2.46
N PHE A 92 -7.42 3.60 2.77
CA PHE A 92 -8.84 3.73 3.12
C PHE A 92 -9.06 4.47 4.45
N ALA A 93 -8.11 4.37 5.39
CA ALA A 93 -8.15 5.13 6.64
C ALA A 93 -7.95 6.63 6.41
N VAL A 94 -7.04 7.02 5.50
CA VAL A 94 -6.64 8.42 5.33
C VAL A 94 -7.26 9.14 4.13
N ARG A 95 -7.72 8.43 3.09
CA ARG A 95 -8.13 9.02 1.79
C ARG A 95 -9.17 10.14 1.86
N ARG A 96 -10.02 10.14 2.89
CA ARG A 96 -11.03 11.20 3.09
C ARG A 96 -10.43 12.53 3.55
N PHE A 97 -9.25 12.50 4.14
CA PHE A 97 -8.53 13.67 4.65
C PHE A 97 -7.61 14.26 3.58
N LEU A 98 -7.32 13.49 2.53
CA LEU A 98 -6.46 13.87 1.42
C LEU A 98 -7.25 14.63 0.34
N PRO A 99 -6.55 15.31 -0.59
CA PRO A 99 -7.17 15.90 -1.77
C PRO A 99 -7.97 14.89 -2.59
N ALA A 100 -8.96 15.37 -3.33
CA ALA A 100 -9.77 14.49 -4.18
C ALA A 100 -8.97 13.97 -5.39
N ARG A 101 -9.48 12.89 -6.00
CA ARG A 101 -8.98 12.32 -7.26
C ARG A 101 -7.53 11.81 -7.14
N TRP A 102 -6.79 11.83 -8.25
CA TRP A 102 -5.43 11.32 -8.34
C TRP A 102 -4.42 12.11 -7.47
N ILE A 103 -4.70 13.38 -7.17
CA ILE A 103 -3.86 14.22 -6.30
C ILE A 103 -3.78 13.63 -4.89
N GLY A 104 -4.90 13.13 -4.35
CA GLY A 104 -4.88 12.43 -3.06
C GLY A 104 -3.98 11.20 -3.07
N GLY A 105 -4.00 10.44 -4.18
CA GLY A 105 -3.11 9.31 -4.38
C GLY A 105 -1.64 9.72 -4.44
N LEU A 106 -1.33 10.81 -5.15
CA LEU A 106 0.03 11.36 -5.23
C LEU A 106 0.54 11.81 -3.85
N VAL A 107 -0.26 12.56 -3.10
CA VAL A 107 0.09 13.00 -1.74
C VAL A 107 0.30 11.79 -0.82
N PHE A 108 -0.54 10.76 -0.94
CA PHE A 108 -0.37 9.53 -0.17
C PHE A 108 0.92 8.79 -0.53
N GLY A 109 1.21 8.61 -1.83
CA GLY A 109 2.45 7.98 -2.30
C GLY A 109 3.69 8.74 -1.84
N ALA A 110 3.67 10.07 -1.91
CA ALA A 110 4.75 10.91 -1.42
C ALA A 110 4.92 10.79 0.11
N ALA A 111 3.82 10.80 0.87
CA ALA A 111 3.87 10.59 2.31
C ALA A 111 4.43 9.20 2.66
N LEU A 112 4.04 8.15 1.94
CA LEU A 112 4.61 6.81 2.12
C LEU A 112 6.11 6.80 1.82
N LEU A 113 6.56 7.45 0.75
CA LEU A 113 7.97 7.54 0.41
C LEU A 113 8.78 8.23 1.53
N VAL A 114 8.29 9.35 2.07
CA VAL A 114 8.97 10.07 3.14
C VAL A 114 8.97 9.28 4.46
N VAL A 115 7.86 8.62 4.80
CA VAL A 115 7.70 7.92 6.08
C VAL A 115 8.40 6.55 6.07
N PHE A 116 8.31 5.82 4.97
CA PHE A 116 8.80 4.44 4.88
C PHE A 116 10.07 4.28 4.05
N GLY A 117 10.40 5.23 3.17
CA GLY A 117 11.57 5.12 2.29
C GLY A 117 12.87 4.90 3.06
N THR A 118 13.04 5.53 4.23
CA THR A 118 14.25 5.36 5.04
C THR A 118 14.26 4.16 5.97
N ARG A 119 13.12 3.48 6.10
CA ARG A 119 12.94 2.36 7.04
C ARG A 119 12.84 1.01 6.32
N MET A 120 12.65 1.03 5.02
CA MET A 120 12.41 -0.15 4.20
C MET A 120 13.44 -0.19 3.08
N GLU A 121 13.78 -1.41 2.65
CA GLU A 121 14.61 -1.56 1.46
C GLU A 121 13.99 -0.88 0.24
N PRO A 122 14.81 -0.29 -0.64
CA PRO A 122 16.28 -0.24 -0.58
C PRO A 122 16.84 1.10 -0.07
N LEU A 123 16.01 2.11 0.15
CA LEU A 123 16.45 3.49 0.48
C LEU A 123 16.84 3.68 1.96
N ARG A 124 17.03 2.59 2.72
CA ARG A 124 17.48 2.68 4.11
C ARG A 124 18.96 3.10 4.16
N PRO A 125 19.36 3.94 5.14
CA PRO A 125 20.78 4.22 5.37
C PRO A 125 21.54 2.92 5.68
N GLY A 126 22.72 2.75 5.07
CA GLY A 126 23.57 1.58 5.33
C GLY A 126 23.13 0.29 4.61
N ASN A 127 22.27 0.38 3.61
CA ASN A 127 22.02 -0.76 2.72
C ASN A 127 23.26 -1.04 1.85
N GLU A 128 23.87 -2.20 2.00
CA GLU A 128 25.03 -2.62 1.20
C GLU A 128 24.62 -2.95 -0.24
N ASP A 129 23.36 -3.37 -0.46
CA ASP A 129 22.84 -3.62 -1.80
C ASP A 129 22.87 -2.35 -2.65
N PHE A 130 22.72 -1.16 -2.06
CA PHE A 130 22.76 0.07 -2.84
C PHE A 130 24.12 0.36 -3.47
N ASP A 131 25.20 -0.15 -2.87
CA ASP A 131 26.55 -0.06 -3.43
C ASP A 131 26.78 -1.14 -4.52
N LEU A 132 25.88 -2.13 -4.60
CA LEU A 132 25.84 -3.18 -5.62
C LEU A 132 24.97 -2.79 -6.83
N VAL A 133 23.82 -2.12 -6.63
CA VAL A 133 22.81 -1.92 -7.68
C VAL A 133 22.84 -0.52 -8.30
N GLY A 134 23.52 -0.42 -9.45
CA GLY A 134 23.32 0.64 -10.44
C GLY A 134 23.59 2.07 -9.97
N PRO A 135 23.38 3.07 -10.85
CA PRO A 135 23.55 4.46 -10.48
C PRO A 135 22.52 4.90 -9.42
N TRP A 136 22.97 5.54 -8.34
CA TRP A 136 22.11 6.01 -7.24
C TRP A 136 20.88 6.80 -7.71
N TRP A 137 21.04 7.65 -8.73
CA TRP A 137 19.97 8.50 -9.26
C TRP A 137 18.86 7.68 -9.90
N LEU A 138 19.21 6.55 -10.51
CA LEU A 138 18.27 5.66 -11.17
C LEU A 138 17.43 4.94 -10.13
N ALA A 139 18.04 4.49 -9.03
CA ALA A 139 17.34 3.86 -7.92
C ALA A 139 16.36 4.85 -7.26
N ILE A 140 16.82 6.05 -6.90
CA ILE A 140 15.95 7.10 -6.32
C ILE A 140 14.77 7.40 -7.26
N THR A 141 15.04 7.55 -8.55
CA THR A 141 13.99 7.83 -9.56
C THR A 141 13.00 6.68 -9.68
N ALA A 142 13.50 5.44 -9.78
CA ALA A 142 12.67 4.25 -9.92
C ALA A 142 11.77 4.02 -8.70
N PHE A 143 12.31 4.11 -7.48
CA PHE A 143 11.53 3.92 -6.25
C PHE A 143 10.59 5.10 -5.96
N THR A 144 10.97 6.32 -6.32
CA THR A 144 10.06 7.47 -6.27
C THR A 144 8.89 7.28 -7.24
N ALA A 145 9.17 6.90 -8.49
CA ALA A 145 8.14 6.61 -9.48
C ALA A 145 7.23 5.46 -9.03
N LEU A 146 7.79 4.42 -8.41
CA LEU A 146 7.05 3.30 -7.84
C LEU A 146 6.10 3.77 -6.72
N ALA A 147 6.60 4.55 -5.76
CA ALA A 147 5.81 5.04 -4.63
C ALA A 147 4.67 5.97 -5.06
N LEU A 148 4.97 6.94 -5.95
CA LEU A 148 3.98 7.86 -6.49
C LEU A 148 2.97 7.12 -7.37
N GLY A 149 3.46 6.24 -8.26
CA GLY A 149 2.64 5.41 -9.14
C GLY A 149 1.72 4.48 -8.35
N PHE A 150 2.19 3.92 -7.24
CA PHE A 150 1.39 3.10 -6.33
C PHE A 150 0.27 3.93 -5.68
N GLY A 151 0.57 5.11 -5.15
CA GLY A 151 -0.44 6.00 -4.58
C GLY A 151 -1.52 6.43 -5.59
N ILE A 152 -1.11 6.82 -6.81
CA ILE A 152 -2.04 7.16 -7.90
C ILE A 152 -2.89 5.94 -8.29
N SER A 153 -2.26 4.76 -8.40
CA SER A 153 -2.94 3.51 -8.72
C SER A 153 -3.97 3.14 -7.67
N LEU A 154 -3.65 3.27 -6.38
CA LEU A 154 -4.60 3.05 -5.28
C LEU A 154 -5.82 3.98 -5.42
N ALA A 155 -5.61 5.26 -5.70
CA ALA A 155 -6.70 6.21 -5.88
C ALA A 155 -7.59 5.83 -7.09
N ALA A 156 -6.97 5.50 -8.24
CA ALA A 156 -7.68 5.16 -9.46
C ALA A 156 -8.42 3.81 -9.35
N VAL A 157 -7.72 2.76 -8.92
CA VAL A 157 -8.25 1.40 -8.78
C VAL A 157 -9.34 1.37 -7.71
N SER A 158 -9.15 1.98 -6.54
CA SER A 158 -10.19 1.98 -5.50
C SER A 158 -11.47 2.71 -5.96
N ALA A 159 -11.35 3.82 -6.69
CA ALA A 159 -12.49 4.53 -7.28
C ALA A 159 -13.16 3.75 -8.43
N ARG A 160 -12.41 2.90 -9.12
CA ARG A 160 -12.92 2.08 -10.22
C ARG A 160 -13.61 0.82 -9.70
N VAL A 161 -12.94 0.08 -8.82
CA VAL A 161 -13.44 -1.15 -8.18
C VAL A 161 -14.71 -0.88 -7.38
N SER A 162 -14.77 0.23 -6.62
CA SER A 162 -15.98 0.62 -5.88
C SER A 162 -17.18 0.95 -6.77
N ARG A 163 -16.98 1.32 -8.04
CA ARG A 163 -18.09 1.50 -9.00
C ARG A 163 -18.50 0.20 -9.68
N TRP A 164 -17.57 -0.75 -9.77
CA TRP A 164 -17.73 -1.99 -10.52
C TRP A 164 -18.30 -3.14 -9.68
N LEU A 165 -17.93 -3.20 -8.39
CA LEU A 165 -18.40 -4.26 -7.50
C LEU A 165 -19.85 -4.00 -7.08
N PRO A 166 -20.80 -4.90 -7.40
CA PRO A 166 -22.16 -4.79 -6.89
C PRO A 166 -22.19 -5.06 -5.38
N LEU A 167 -23.21 -4.53 -4.70
CA LEU A 167 -23.54 -4.94 -3.34
C LEU A 167 -23.87 -6.45 -3.32
N ILE A 168 -23.35 -7.16 -2.30
CA ILE A 168 -23.54 -8.61 -2.12
C ILE A 168 -25.02 -8.93 -2.18
N GLY A 169 -25.45 -9.73 -3.16
CA GLY A 169 -26.83 -10.18 -3.36
C GLY A 169 -26.88 -11.57 -4.00
N ARG A 170 -28.07 -12.16 -4.11
CA ARG A 170 -28.27 -13.47 -4.76
C ARG A 170 -28.20 -13.30 -6.27
N GLY A 171 -27.06 -13.60 -6.89
CA GLY A 171 -26.91 -13.54 -8.34
C GLY A 171 -25.58 -14.12 -8.84
N ARG A 172 -25.50 -14.33 -10.15
CA ARG A 172 -24.43 -14.99 -10.92
C ARG A 172 -23.03 -14.32 -10.84
N ARG A 173 -22.89 -13.26 -10.03
CA ARG A 173 -21.62 -12.52 -9.79
C ARG A 173 -20.87 -13.01 -8.55
N SER A 174 -21.09 -14.26 -8.12
CA SER A 174 -20.39 -14.87 -6.99
C SER A 174 -18.87 -14.91 -7.17
N LEU A 175 -18.39 -14.99 -8.41
CA LEU A 175 -16.95 -14.92 -8.75
C LEU A 175 -16.32 -13.57 -8.38
N ALA A 176 -17.09 -12.49 -8.27
CA ALA A 176 -16.60 -11.20 -7.78
C ALA A 176 -16.20 -11.25 -6.29
N TYR A 177 -16.50 -12.36 -5.58
CA TYR A 177 -16.15 -12.60 -4.19
C TYR A 177 -14.92 -13.49 -3.98
N VAL A 178 -14.25 -13.92 -5.06
CA VAL A 178 -13.03 -14.74 -4.96
C VAL A 178 -11.93 -14.03 -4.17
N SER A 179 -11.87 -12.69 -4.18
CA SER A 179 -10.91 -11.94 -3.36
C SER A 179 -11.09 -12.15 -1.84
N LEU A 180 -12.28 -12.55 -1.36
CA LEU A 180 -12.46 -12.92 0.06
C LEU A 180 -11.65 -14.16 0.43
N LEU A 181 -11.38 -15.05 -0.52
CA LEU A 181 -10.57 -16.24 -0.26
C LEU A 181 -9.15 -15.88 0.20
N VAL A 182 -8.66 -14.71 -0.18
CA VAL A 182 -7.36 -14.19 0.28
C VAL A 182 -7.35 -13.94 1.78
N LEU A 183 -8.48 -13.56 2.40
CA LEU A 183 -8.57 -13.43 3.86
C LEU A 183 -8.52 -14.78 4.58
N VAL A 184 -8.97 -15.85 3.93
CA VAL A 184 -8.86 -17.21 4.47
C VAL A 184 -7.40 -17.64 4.47
N LEU A 185 -6.68 -17.34 3.37
CA LEU A 185 -5.25 -17.62 3.26
C LEU A 185 -4.41 -16.75 4.22
N LEU A 186 -4.81 -15.49 4.43
CA LEU A 186 -4.18 -14.53 5.33
C LEU A 186 -4.92 -14.47 6.68
N PHE A 187 -4.93 -15.60 7.40
CA PHE A 187 -5.69 -15.79 8.64
C PHE A 187 -5.71 -14.59 9.61
N PRO A 188 -4.59 -13.93 9.99
CA PRO A 188 -4.64 -12.80 10.93
C PRO A 188 -5.46 -11.62 10.38
N PHE A 189 -5.38 -11.35 9.09
CA PHE A 189 -6.17 -10.30 8.44
C PHE A 189 -7.65 -10.70 8.33
N GLY A 190 -7.93 -11.97 8.07
CA GLY A 190 -9.29 -12.52 8.09
C GLY A 190 -9.95 -12.37 9.46
N LEU A 191 -9.21 -12.69 10.53
CA LEU A 191 -9.68 -12.53 11.90
C LEU A 191 -9.91 -11.05 12.26
N ALA A 192 -8.98 -10.16 11.91
CA ALA A 192 -9.14 -8.73 12.13
C ALA A 192 -10.36 -8.15 11.39
N ALA A 193 -10.59 -8.60 10.15
CA ALA A 193 -11.79 -8.23 9.38
C ALA A 193 -13.07 -8.78 10.01
N LEU A 194 -13.06 -10.01 10.52
CA LEU A 194 -14.20 -10.58 11.22
C LEU A 194 -14.53 -9.78 12.49
N ILE A 195 -13.53 -9.51 13.34
CA ILE A 195 -13.69 -8.72 14.56
C ILE A 195 -14.20 -7.32 14.23
N GLY A 196 -13.60 -6.65 13.24
CA GLY A 196 -14.03 -5.33 12.79
C GLY A 196 -15.47 -5.33 12.26
N GLY A 197 -15.87 -6.38 11.55
CA GLY A 197 -17.24 -6.56 11.06
C GLY A 197 -18.25 -6.75 12.19
N LEU A 198 -17.92 -7.58 13.18
CA LEU A 198 -18.75 -7.78 14.38
C LEU A 198 -18.88 -6.46 15.15
N ALA A 199 -17.77 -5.76 15.41
CA ALA A 199 -17.78 -4.45 16.05
C ALA A 199 -18.63 -3.44 15.26
N TYR A 200 -18.54 -3.41 13.93
CA TYR A 200 -19.36 -2.53 13.10
C TYR A 200 -20.86 -2.84 13.18
N VAL A 201 -21.23 -4.13 13.26
CA VAL A 201 -22.63 -4.56 13.33
C VAL A 201 -23.24 -4.29 14.71
N PHE A 202 -22.50 -4.58 15.79
CA PHE A 202 -22.99 -4.52 17.18
C PHE A 202 -22.75 -3.16 17.86
N ALA A 203 -21.63 -2.50 17.59
CA ALA A 203 -21.29 -1.19 18.17
C ALA A 203 -21.63 -0.01 17.22
N GLY A 204 -22.57 -0.21 16.28
CA GLY A 204 -22.89 0.73 15.20
C GLY A 204 -23.07 2.19 15.67
N ARG A 205 -23.75 2.42 16.80
CA ARG A 205 -23.94 3.78 17.36
C ARG A 205 -22.63 4.43 17.83
N ALA A 206 -21.75 3.68 18.48
CA ALA A 206 -20.45 4.19 18.92
C ALA A 206 -19.54 4.48 17.73
N VAL A 207 -19.54 3.58 16.74
CA VAL A 207 -18.83 3.76 15.47
C VAL A 207 -19.34 4.99 14.72
N GLU A 208 -20.64 5.23 14.71
CA GLU A 208 -21.24 6.41 14.07
C GLU A 208 -20.88 7.71 14.77
N ARG A 209 -20.85 7.76 16.11
CA ARG A 209 -20.37 8.94 16.84
C ARG A 209 -18.90 9.23 16.54
N GLY A 210 -18.05 8.21 16.59
CA GLY A 210 -16.64 8.36 16.24
C GLY A 210 -16.46 8.82 14.79
N ARG A 211 -17.25 8.25 13.87
CA ARG A 211 -17.27 8.69 12.47
C ARG A 211 -17.72 10.14 12.33
N ALA A 212 -18.80 10.54 13.00
CA ALA A 212 -19.36 11.88 12.96
C ALA A 212 -18.33 12.92 13.40
N TRP A 213 -17.62 12.66 14.50
CA TRP A 213 -16.51 13.49 14.96
C TRP A 213 -15.38 13.56 13.91
N LEU A 214 -14.94 12.41 13.39
CA LEU A 214 -13.90 12.35 12.37
C LEU A 214 -14.29 13.03 11.05
N THR A 215 -15.58 13.10 10.73
CA THR A 215 -16.10 13.81 9.55
C THR A 215 -16.40 15.29 9.81
N GLY A 216 -16.42 15.72 11.07
CA GLY A 216 -16.61 17.12 11.43
C GLY A 216 -15.37 17.97 11.09
N PRO A 217 -15.53 19.30 11.00
CA PRO A 217 -14.41 20.21 10.68
C PRO A 217 -13.21 20.05 11.61
N ALA A 218 -13.46 19.86 12.91
CA ALA A 218 -12.41 19.66 13.91
C ALA A 218 -11.65 18.34 13.71
N GLY A 219 -12.36 17.22 13.51
CA GLY A 219 -11.72 15.92 13.25
C GLY A 219 -10.93 15.90 11.95
N LEU A 220 -11.45 16.53 10.89
CA LEU A 220 -10.74 16.68 9.63
C LEU A 220 -9.42 17.45 9.80
N ARG A 221 -9.43 18.57 10.54
CA ARG A 221 -8.22 19.35 10.83
C ARG A 221 -7.24 18.54 11.69
N ALA A 222 -7.72 17.91 12.77
CA ALA A 222 -6.88 17.14 13.68
C ALA A 222 -6.13 16.01 12.95
N VAL A 223 -6.82 15.25 12.09
CA VAL A 223 -6.17 14.16 11.34
C VAL A 223 -5.22 14.69 10.27
N ARG A 224 -5.57 15.77 9.57
CA ARG A 224 -4.64 16.41 8.61
C ARG A 224 -3.37 16.92 9.29
N LEU A 225 -3.51 17.54 10.46
CA LEU A 225 -2.38 17.98 11.27
C LEU A 225 -1.54 16.80 11.75
N ALA A 226 -2.17 15.71 12.20
CA ALA A 226 -1.45 14.50 12.58
C ALA A 226 -0.68 13.89 11.41
N ILE A 227 -1.28 13.77 10.23
CA ILE A 227 -0.60 13.29 9.01
C ILE A 227 0.57 14.22 8.66
N GLY A 228 0.33 15.54 8.66
CA GLY A 228 1.37 16.54 8.39
C GLY A 228 2.53 16.46 9.38
N ALA A 229 2.24 16.29 10.68
CA ALA A 229 3.24 16.14 11.73
C ALA A 229 4.06 14.85 11.55
N ILE A 230 3.42 13.71 11.23
CA ILE A 230 4.12 12.45 10.96
C ILE A 230 5.10 12.60 9.79
N VAL A 231 4.64 13.23 8.69
CA VAL A 231 5.51 13.50 7.52
C VAL A 231 6.64 14.45 7.89
N LEU A 232 6.35 15.52 8.64
CA LEU A 232 7.35 16.50 9.07
C LEU A 232 8.42 15.87 9.97
N VAL A 233 8.03 14.98 10.89
CA VAL A 233 8.97 14.26 11.76
C VAL A 233 9.81 13.25 10.97
N ALA A 234 9.25 12.63 9.93
CA ALA A 234 9.99 11.69 9.09
C ALA A 234 10.91 12.38 8.05
N ALA A 235 10.59 13.61 7.65
CA ALA A 235 11.27 14.32 6.57
C ALA A 235 12.79 14.52 6.79
N PRO A 236 13.29 14.90 7.99
CA PRO A 236 14.74 15.03 8.21
C PRO A 236 15.49 13.73 7.95
N GLY A 237 14.96 12.60 8.44
CA GLY A 237 15.57 11.29 8.19
C GLY A 237 15.61 10.95 6.71
N PHE A 238 14.53 11.25 5.98
CA PHE A 238 14.48 11.10 4.52
C PHE A 238 15.50 11.95 3.79
N VAL A 239 15.62 13.24 4.13
CA VAL A 239 16.59 14.14 3.51
C VAL A 239 18.03 13.68 3.78
N ILE A 240 18.33 13.25 5.00
CA ILE A 240 19.66 12.71 5.36
C ILE A 240 19.96 11.45 4.56
N ALA A 241 19.03 10.49 4.51
CA ALA A 241 19.22 9.25 3.75
C ALA A 241 19.47 9.50 2.25
N ILE A 242 18.71 10.41 1.64
CA ILE A 242 18.94 10.82 0.25
C ILE A 242 20.28 11.53 0.09
N GLY A 243 20.65 12.41 1.04
CA GLY A 243 21.95 13.09 1.04
C GLY A 243 23.12 12.12 1.11
N ASP A 244 23.05 11.10 1.97
CA ASP A 244 24.06 10.05 2.09
C ASP A 244 24.16 9.24 0.80
N LEU A 245 23.03 8.87 0.19
CA LEU A 245 22.99 8.15 -1.09
C LEU A 245 23.62 8.96 -2.24
N VAL A 246 23.36 10.27 -2.30
CA VAL A 246 23.97 11.17 -3.29
C VAL A 246 25.47 11.34 -3.02
N GLY A 247 25.86 11.44 -1.75
CA GLY A 247 27.24 11.64 -1.30
C GLY A 247 28.16 10.44 -1.56
N ARG A 248 27.60 9.24 -1.72
CA ARG A 248 28.36 8.02 -2.06
C ARG A 248 28.90 8.01 -3.50
N GLY A 249 28.43 8.91 -4.38
CA GLY A 249 28.89 8.98 -5.77
C GLY A 249 28.55 7.70 -6.57
N PRO A 250 28.89 7.63 -7.87
CA PRO A 250 28.99 6.34 -8.55
C PRO A 250 30.13 5.49 -7.99
#